data_AF-A0A2D4ESF0-F1
#
_entry.id   AF-A0A2D4ESF0-F1
#
_cell.length_a   1.000
_cell.length_b   1.000
_cell.length_c   1.000
_cell.angle_alpha   90.00
_cell.angle_beta   90.00
_cell.angle_gamma   90.00
#
_symmetry.space_group_name_H-M   'P 1'
#
loop_
_entity.id
_entity.type
_entity.pdbx_description
1 polymer ?
#
loop_
_entity_poly.entity_id
_entity_poly.type
_entity_poly.pdbx_seq_one_letter_code
_entity_poly.pdbx_strand_id
1 'polypeptide(L)'
;RNKGDCEDHANLLCSLLLGFGMEAFVCVGTKAKGTPHTWVMTYGTDGVTTFWESLTGHRYLHNPVKPDDPPTVKQPKALYPYRTIGCIFNHQKFLANCQPSDAVEICIFDLHDESKWKPMSGEAIKSVC
;
A
#
# COMPACT_ATOMS: atom_id res chain seq x y z
N ARG A 1 11.66 24.59 0.34
CA ARG A 1 12.39 23.41 -0.23
C ARG A 1 13.03 22.71 0.96
N ASN A 2 12.75 21.41 1.19
CA ASN A 2 12.92 20.64 2.45
C ASN A 2 11.80 20.81 3.50
N LYS A 3 10.57 21.03 3.07
CA LYS A 3 9.37 20.97 3.91
C LYS A 3 8.27 20.29 3.11
N GLY A 4 7.53 19.41 3.76
CA GLY A 4 6.39 18.66 3.25
C GLY A 4 5.84 17.81 4.38
N ASP A 5 4.56 17.46 4.31
CA ASP A 5 3.94 16.50 5.23
C ASP A 5 4.28 15.06 4.82
N CYS A 6 3.74 14.06 5.54
CA CYS A 6 4.10 12.67 5.25
C CYS A 6 3.62 12.23 3.86
N GLU A 7 2.52 12.84 3.39
CA GLU A 7 1.88 12.67 2.11
C GLU A 7 2.76 13.19 0.97
N ASP A 8 3.30 14.40 1.09
CA ASP A 8 4.27 14.97 0.14
C ASP A 8 5.50 14.07 0.00
N HIS A 9 6.04 13.61 1.13
CA HIS A 9 7.21 12.74 1.15
C HIS A 9 6.92 11.36 0.53
N ALA A 10 5.72 10.81 0.76
CA ALA A 10 5.28 9.56 0.14
C ALA A 10 5.12 9.70 -1.37
N ASN A 11 4.51 10.79 -1.85
CA ASN A 11 4.37 11.08 -3.28
C ASN A 11 5.74 11.20 -3.98
N LEU A 12 6.69 11.90 -3.35
CA LEU A 12 8.05 12.05 -3.88
C LEU A 12 8.77 10.70 -3.99
N LEU A 13 8.71 9.89 -2.92
CA LEU A 13 9.35 8.57 -2.91
C LEU A 13 8.70 7.63 -3.93
N CYS A 14 7.37 7.61 -4.03
CA CYS A 14 6.65 6.83 -5.03
C CYS A 14 7.09 7.21 -6.44
N SER A 15 7.16 8.52 -6.73
CA SER A 15 7.63 9.04 -8.02
C SER A 15 9.07 8.63 -8.33
N LEU A 16 9.95 8.65 -7.34
CA LEU A 16 11.34 8.21 -7.48
C LEU A 16 11.42 6.73 -7.86
N LEU A 17 10.71 5.85 -7.14
CA LEU A 17 10.72 4.40 -7.38
C LEU A 17 10.11 4.04 -8.74
N LEU A 18 9.04 4.73 -9.16
CA LEU A 18 8.48 4.62 -10.51
C LEU A 18 9.52 5.01 -11.57
N GLY A 19 10.32 6.07 -11.33
CA GLY A 19 11.41 6.48 -12.22
C GLY A 19 12.52 5.43 -12.36
N PHE A 20 12.71 4.56 -11.37
CA PHE A 20 13.59 3.39 -11.44
C PHE A 20 12.93 2.15 -12.07
N GLY A 21 11.70 2.26 -12.56
CA GLY A 21 10.98 1.17 -13.21
C GLY A 21 10.34 0.18 -12.24
N MET A 22 10.21 0.52 -10.96
CA MET A 22 9.48 -0.31 -10.00
C MET A 22 7.99 -0.01 -10.06
N GLU A 23 7.13 -1.03 -9.94
CA GLU A 23 5.70 -0.79 -9.78
C GLU A 23 5.44 -0.30 -8.34
N ALA A 24 5.33 1.03 -8.18
CA ALA A 24 5.15 1.67 -6.89
C ALA A 24 3.80 2.40 -6.80
N PHE A 25 3.29 2.46 -5.56
CA PHE A 25 2.05 3.11 -5.19
C PHE A 25 2.21 3.84 -3.87
N VAL A 26 1.50 4.97 -3.72
CA VAL A 26 1.22 5.55 -2.42
C VAL A 26 0.05 4.80 -1.81
N CYS A 27 0.21 4.36 -0.57
CA CYS A 27 -0.84 3.74 0.23
C CYS A 27 -1.45 4.76 1.17
N VAL A 28 -2.78 4.73 1.31
CA VAL A 28 -3.55 5.58 2.22
C VAL A 28 -4.29 4.71 3.22
N GLY A 29 -4.08 4.99 4.51
CA GLY A 29 -4.67 4.18 5.57
C GLY A 29 -4.33 4.72 6.96
N THR A 30 -4.11 3.82 7.91
CA THR A 30 -3.82 4.21 9.30
C THR A 30 -2.65 3.45 9.92
N LYS A 31 -2.05 4.03 10.96
CA LYS A 31 -1.15 3.37 11.92
C LYS A 31 -1.91 2.94 13.19
N ALA A 32 -1.16 2.56 14.23
CA ALA A 32 -1.67 2.34 15.57
C ALA A 32 -2.59 3.48 16.03
N LYS A 33 -3.62 3.13 16.81
CA LYS A 33 -4.65 4.06 17.31
C LYS A 33 -5.46 4.79 16.22
N GLY A 34 -5.48 4.26 14.99
CA GLY A 34 -6.27 4.81 13.89
C GLY A 34 -5.76 6.16 13.36
N THR A 35 -4.50 6.52 13.66
CA THR A 35 -3.90 7.76 13.12
C THR A 35 -3.75 7.65 11.60
N PRO A 36 -4.35 8.57 10.81
CA PRO A 36 -4.17 8.58 9.36
C PRO A 36 -2.70 8.63 8.98
N HIS A 37 -2.32 7.87 7.96
CA HIS A 37 -0.94 7.87 7.48
C HIS A 37 -0.86 7.44 6.03
N THR A 38 0.16 7.94 5.34
CA THR A 38 0.53 7.52 4.00
C THR A 38 1.94 6.97 3.94
N TRP A 39 2.13 5.89 3.17
CA TRP A 39 3.42 5.26 2.96
C TRP A 39 3.54 4.79 1.52
N VAL A 40 4.70 4.28 1.12
CA VAL A 40 4.89 3.79 -0.25
C VAL A 40 4.94 2.27 -0.25
N MET A 41 4.32 1.66 -1.24
CA MET A 41 4.40 0.22 -1.50
C MET A 41 5.00 -0.01 -2.87
N THR A 42 5.85 -1.02 -2.98
CA THR A 42 6.23 -1.59 -4.28
C THR A 42 5.68 -3.00 -4.40
N TYR A 43 5.16 -3.31 -5.59
CA TYR A 43 4.66 -4.63 -5.94
C TYR A 43 5.64 -5.28 -6.92
N GLY A 44 6.34 -6.31 -6.46
CA GLY A 44 7.31 -7.04 -7.28
C GLY A 44 6.63 -7.94 -8.30
N THR A 45 7.31 -8.25 -9.40
CA THR A 45 6.82 -9.22 -10.42
C THR A 45 6.73 -10.65 -9.88
N ASP A 46 7.38 -10.91 -8.76
CA ASP A 46 7.31 -12.14 -7.96
C ASP A 46 6.11 -12.17 -7.00
N GLY A 47 5.26 -11.13 -7.03
CA GLY A 47 4.12 -10.96 -6.11
C GLY A 47 4.53 -10.47 -4.73
N VAL A 48 5.81 -10.15 -4.51
CA VAL A 48 6.30 -9.70 -3.20
C VAL A 48 5.93 -8.25 -2.98
N THR A 49 5.19 -8.00 -1.90
CA THR A 49 4.82 -6.65 -1.48
C THR A 49 5.83 -6.12 -0.48
N THR A 50 6.37 -4.93 -0.75
CA THR A 50 7.31 -4.24 0.15
C THR A 50 6.79 -2.86 0.50
N PHE A 51 6.79 -2.51 1.78
CA PHE A 51 6.43 -1.19 2.27
C PHE A 51 7.66 -0.36 2.59
N TRP A 52 7.55 0.94 2.34
CA TRP A 52 8.59 1.94 2.49
C TRP A 52 8.04 3.12 3.28
N GLU A 53 8.67 3.41 4.41
CA GLU A 53 8.35 4.58 5.23
C GLU A 53 9.11 5.79 4.69
N SER A 54 8.38 6.80 4.22
CA SER A 54 8.94 7.94 3.49
C SER A 54 9.80 8.85 4.38
N LEU A 55 9.49 8.93 5.67
CA LEU A 55 10.19 9.79 6.63
C LEU A 55 11.44 9.17 7.24
N THR A 56 11.52 7.83 7.31
CA THR A 56 12.64 7.13 7.96
C THR A 56 13.49 6.33 7.00
N GLY A 57 13.00 6.07 5.78
CA GLY A 57 13.63 5.17 4.81
C GLY A 57 13.54 3.69 5.21
N HIS A 58 12.79 3.34 6.26
CA HIS A 58 12.63 1.95 6.65
C HIS A 58 11.86 1.16 5.60
N ARG A 59 12.34 -0.06 5.36
CA ARG A 59 11.74 -1.01 4.43
C ARG A 59 11.21 -2.22 5.18
N TYR A 60 9.97 -2.60 4.90
CA TYR A 60 9.29 -3.72 5.52
C TYR A 60 8.79 -4.68 4.45
N LEU A 61 9.21 -5.94 4.52
CA LEU A 61 8.62 -7.00 3.71
C LEU A 61 7.24 -7.35 4.26
N HIS A 62 6.21 -7.31 3.41
CA HIS A 62 4.86 -7.71 3.81
C HIS A 62 4.68 -9.21 3.59
N ASN A 63 4.39 -9.92 4.68
CA ASN A 63 4.00 -11.31 4.69
C ASN A 63 2.58 -11.39 5.26
N PRO A 64 1.56 -11.70 4.45
CA PRO A 64 0.18 -11.70 4.92
C PRO A 64 -0.05 -12.84 5.92
N VAL A 65 -0.81 -12.53 6.96
CA VAL A 65 -1.42 -13.51 7.85
C VAL A 65 -2.52 -14.22 7.08
N LYS A 66 -2.63 -15.53 7.25
CA LYS A 66 -3.66 -16.37 6.63
C LYS A 66 -4.62 -16.84 7.72
N PRO A 67 -5.78 -16.20 7.90
CA PRO A 67 -6.71 -16.55 8.99
C PRO A 67 -7.24 -17.98 8.90
N ASP A 68 -7.32 -18.54 7.69
CA ASP A 68 -7.85 -19.88 7.43
C ASP A 68 -6.82 -21.00 7.64
N ASP A 69 -5.55 -20.67 7.90
CA ASP A 69 -4.52 -21.67 8.18
C ASP A 69 -4.76 -22.34 9.54
N PRO A 70 -4.41 -23.63 9.71
CA PRO A 70 -4.54 -24.32 10.98
C PRO A 70 -3.77 -23.62 12.13
N PRO A 71 -4.25 -23.66 13.39
CA PRO A 71 -3.58 -23.02 14.53
C PRO A 71 -2.15 -23.50 14.80
N THR A 72 -1.78 -24.67 14.26
CA THR A 72 -0.43 -25.23 14.34
C THR A 72 0.57 -24.54 13.42
N VAL A 73 0.10 -23.80 12.41
CA VAL A 73 0.93 -23.03 11.49
C VAL A 73 1.31 -21.71 12.15
N LYS A 74 2.62 -21.47 12.30
CA LYS A 74 3.13 -20.21 12.84
C LYS A 74 2.87 -19.08 11.85
N GLN A 75 1.96 -18.18 12.22
CA GLN A 75 1.66 -16.99 11.42
C GLN A 75 2.82 -15.99 11.42
N PRO A 76 3.05 -15.27 10.31
CA PRO A 76 4.03 -14.21 10.25
C PRO A 76 3.63 -13.06 11.18
N LYS A 77 4.61 -12.40 11.78
CA LYS A 77 4.38 -11.19 12.59
C LYS A 77 4.65 -9.96 11.75
N ALA A 78 3.66 -9.08 11.63
CA ALA A 78 3.83 -7.79 10.99
C ALA A 78 4.91 -6.96 11.69
N LEU A 79 5.93 -6.51 10.94
CA LEU A 79 7.02 -5.67 11.45
C LEU A 79 6.79 -4.17 11.22
N TYR A 80 5.82 -3.83 10.38
CA TYR A 80 5.44 -2.46 10.04
C TYR A 80 4.37 -1.91 11.00
N PRO A 81 4.25 -0.57 11.11
CA PRO A 81 3.28 0.07 12.01
C PRO A 81 1.87 0.25 11.42
N TYR A 82 1.69 -0.04 10.13
CA TYR A 82 0.44 0.13 9.40
C TYR A 82 -0.64 -0.85 9.87
N ARG A 83 -1.89 -0.38 9.91
CA ARG A 83 -3.03 -1.12 10.46
C ARG A 83 -4.12 -1.30 9.43
N THR A 84 -4.61 -0.22 8.84
CA THR A 84 -5.62 -0.29 7.78
C THR A 84 -5.12 0.30 6.48
N ILE A 85 -5.71 -0.12 5.35
CA ILE A 85 -5.45 0.43 4.02
C ILE A 85 -6.77 0.55 3.25
N GLY A 86 -7.11 1.79 2.86
CA GLY A 86 -8.35 2.11 2.16
C GLY A 86 -8.16 2.19 0.65
N CYS A 87 -7.04 2.77 0.19
CA CYS A 87 -6.73 2.82 -1.23
C CYS A 87 -5.23 2.90 -1.48
N ILE A 88 -4.86 2.63 -2.73
CA ILE A 88 -3.53 2.87 -3.27
C ILE A 88 -3.64 3.64 -4.58
N PHE A 89 -2.65 4.50 -4.85
CA PHE A 89 -2.63 5.25 -6.09
C PHE A 89 -1.21 5.52 -6.58
N ASN A 90 -1.09 5.76 -7.88
CA ASN A 90 0.09 6.31 -8.51
C ASN A 90 -0.32 7.22 -9.68
N HIS A 91 0.65 7.60 -10.52
CA HIS A 91 0.42 8.49 -11.67
C HIS A 91 -0.55 7.95 -12.75
N GLN A 92 -0.95 6.68 -12.70
CA GLN A 92 -1.83 6.05 -13.69
C GLN A 92 -3.08 5.40 -13.11
N LYS A 93 -2.99 4.87 -11.89
CA LYS A 93 -4.01 4.02 -11.29
C LYS A 93 -4.42 4.59 -9.94
N PHE A 94 -5.71 4.51 -9.66
CA PHE A 94 -6.28 4.65 -8.32
C PHE A 94 -7.11 3.38 -8.05
N LEU A 95 -6.77 2.66 -6.98
CA LEU A 95 -7.39 1.39 -6.61
C LEU A 95 -7.92 1.50 -5.18
N ALA A 96 -9.21 1.28 -4.99
CA ALA A 96 -9.84 1.22 -3.67
C ALA A 96 -9.88 -0.21 -3.15
N ASN A 97 -9.53 -0.42 -1.88
CA ASN A 97 -9.64 -1.72 -1.24
C ASN A 97 -11.13 -2.04 -0.99
N CYS A 98 -11.62 -3.13 -1.59
CA CYS A 98 -13.00 -3.60 -1.43
C CYS A 98 -13.09 -4.99 -0.81
N GLN A 99 -12.01 -5.45 -0.17
CA GLN A 99 -12.00 -6.69 0.60
C GLN A 99 -12.88 -6.59 1.86
N PRO A 100 -13.31 -7.72 2.45
CA PRO A 100 -14.15 -7.71 3.66
C PRO A 100 -13.51 -7.02 4.88
N SER A 101 -12.17 -6.91 4.91
CA SER A 101 -11.43 -6.19 5.93
C SER A 101 -10.39 -5.29 5.27
N ASP A 102 -10.18 -4.12 5.86
CA ASP A 102 -9.14 -3.17 5.46
C ASP A 102 -7.81 -3.38 6.22
N ALA A 103 -7.72 -4.41 7.08
CA ALA A 103 -6.53 -4.69 7.86
C ALA A 103 -5.34 -5.09 6.96
N VAL A 104 -4.24 -4.32 7.03
CA VAL A 104 -3.05 -4.50 6.19
C VAL A 104 -2.43 -5.89 6.37
N GLU A 105 -2.48 -6.45 7.57
CA GLU A 105 -1.86 -7.76 7.88
C GLU A 105 -2.51 -8.95 7.18
N ILE A 106 -3.78 -8.87 6.82
CA ILE A 106 -4.51 -9.94 6.09
C ILE A 106 -4.88 -9.51 4.67
N CYS A 107 -4.52 -8.29 4.27
CA CYS A 107 -4.85 -7.73 2.98
C CYS A 107 -4.16 -8.53 1.86
N ILE A 108 -4.93 -8.91 0.84
CA ILE A 108 -4.41 -9.59 -0.34
C ILE A 108 -4.08 -8.54 -1.40
N PHE A 109 -2.78 -8.35 -1.66
CA PHE A 109 -2.26 -7.40 -2.63
C PHE A 109 -2.21 -7.97 -4.06
N ASP A 110 -3.29 -8.63 -4.49
CA ASP A 110 -3.47 -8.99 -5.90
C ASP A 110 -4.20 -7.85 -6.62
N LEU A 111 -3.42 -6.91 -7.15
CA LEU A 111 -3.93 -5.67 -7.73
C LEU A 111 -4.67 -5.85 -9.07
N HIS A 112 -4.63 -7.07 -9.62
CA HIS A 112 -5.34 -7.41 -10.85
C HIS A 112 -6.74 -7.97 -10.57
N ASP A 113 -7.02 -8.37 -9.33
CA ASP A 113 -8.34 -8.86 -8.94
C ASP A 113 -9.26 -7.69 -8.53
N GLU A 114 -10.15 -7.31 -9.44
CA GLU A 114 -11.14 -6.24 -9.21
C GLU A 114 -12.15 -6.53 -8.10
N SER A 115 -12.28 -7.79 -7.66
CA SER A 115 -13.10 -8.12 -6.48
C SER A 115 -12.42 -7.72 -5.17
N LYS A 116 -11.10 -7.50 -5.20
CA LYS A 116 -10.28 -7.08 -4.05
C LYS A 116 -9.87 -5.61 -4.13
N TRP A 117 -9.54 -5.15 -5.33
CA TRP A 117 -9.06 -3.79 -5.59
C TRP A 117 -9.84 -3.17 -6.73
N LYS A 118 -10.82 -2.32 -6.40
CA LYS A 118 -11.68 -1.69 -7.41
C LYS A 118 -10.97 -0.50 -8.07
N PRO A 119 -10.75 -0.52 -9.39
CA PRO A 119 -10.14 0.61 -10.08
C PRO A 119 -11.13 1.74 -10.26
N MET A 120 -10.64 2.98 -10.10
CA MET A 120 -11.32 4.16 -10.61
C MET A 120 -11.07 4.26 -12.12
N SER A 121 -12.08 4.69 -12.89
CA SER A 121 -11.92 4.84 -14.34
C SER A 121 -10.85 5.88 -14.66
N GLY A 122 -10.04 5.61 -15.68
CA GLY A 122 -8.99 6.54 -16.11
C GLY A 122 -9.54 7.89 -16.56
N GLU A 123 -10.77 7.93 -17.08
CA GLU A 123 -11.48 9.17 -17.42
C GLU A 123 -11.77 10.01 -16.18
N ALA A 124 -12.26 9.39 -15.10
CA ALA A 124 -12.51 10.09 -13.84
C ALA A 124 -11.23 10.65 -13.23
N ILE A 125 -10.12 9.88 -13.29
CA ILE A 125 -8.81 10.33 -12.79
C ILE A 125 -8.33 11.56 -13.59
N LYS A 126 -8.44 11.53 -14.92
CA LYS A 126 -8.00 12.63 -15.79
C LYS A 126 -8.91 13.86 -15.73
N SER A 127 -10.18 13.70 -15.38
CA SER A 127 -11.15 14.81 -15.32
C SER A 127 -10.92 15.75 -14.14
N VAL A 128 -10.14 15.35 -13.14
CA VAL A 128 -9.88 16.14 -11.91
C VAL A 128 -8.50 16.81 -11.93
N CYS A 129 -7.65 16.46 -12.89
CA CYS A 129 -6.35 17.10 -13.15
C CYS A 129 -6.44 18.14 -14.26
#